data_AF-A0A317C6T5-F1
#
_entry.id   AF-A0A317C6T5-F1
#
_cell.length_a   1.000
_cell.length_b   1.000
_cell.length_c   1.000
_cell.angle_alpha   90.00
_cell.angle_beta   90.00
_cell.angle_gamma   90.00
#
_symmetry.space_group_name_H-M   'P 1'
#
loop_
_entity.id
_entity.type
_entity.pdbx_description
1 polymer ?
#
loop_
_entity_poly.entity_id
_entity_poly.type
_entity_poly.pdbx_seq_one_letter_code
_entity_poly.pdbx_strand_id
1 'polypeptide(L)'
;MRYVGVAYQQFLIAINTDQDCLNQARSVFEQHFYILVSQHRKILDSLSIPNPEFLEDSVLLQTKIVNFTKQFECFYVDVFEQFKAQHSGLIDKDSKMAFKCWLQMFDTEYLAYIRQDSVCREYADILLATTQLAQQLQSSDKAG
;
A
#
# COMPACT_ATOMS: atom_id res chain seq x y z
N MET A 1 -10.27 -16.99 -13.76
CA MET A 1 -9.52 -16.09 -12.87
C MET A 1 -8.50 -16.89 -12.07
N ARG A 2 -7.19 -16.71 -12.32
CA ARG A 2 -6.14 -17.54 -11.69
C ARG A 2 -5.95 -17.34 -10.18
N TYR A 3 -6.56 -16.30 -9.60
CA TYR A 3 -6.31 -15.90 -8.20
C TYR A 3 -7.55 -15.90 -7.28
N VAL A 4 -8.73 -16.31 -7.78
CA VAL A 4 -9.97 -16.31 -6.99
C VAL A 4 -9.90 -17.22 -5.76
N GLY A 5 -9.23 -18.38 -5.88
CA GLY A 5 -9.03 -19.28 -4.76
C GLY A 5 -8.21 -18.65 -3.64
N VAL A 6 -7.15 -17.92 -3.99
CA VAL A 6 -6.31 -17.19 -3.03
C VAL A 6 -7.09 -16.06 -2.39
N ALA A 7 -7.82 -15.26 -3.18
CA ALA A 7 -8.67 -14.19 -2.66
C ALA A 7 -9.75 -14.71 -1.70
N TYR A 8 -10.34 -15.87 -2.01
CA TYR A 8 -11.30 -16.52 -1.11
C TYR A 8 -10.67 -17.01 0.20
N GLN A 9 -9.46 -17.59 0.13
CA GLN A 9 -8.73 -17.97 1.34
C GLN A 9 -8.39 -16.75 2.22
N GLN A 10 -7.92 -15.66 1.61
CA GLN A 10 -7.64 -14.42 2.32
C GLN A 10 -8.92 -13.81 2.93
N PHE A 11 -10.04 -13.87 2.22
CA PHE A 11 -11.34 -13.48 2.75
C PHE A 11 -11.73 -14.31 3.98
N LEU A 12 -11.60 -15.64 3.91
CA LEU A 12 -11.89 -16.53 5.04
C LEU A 12 -10.99 -16.25 6.25
N ILE A 13 -9.72 -15.94 6.03
CA ILE A 13 -8.81 -15.52 7.10
C ILE A 13 -9.31 -14.20 7.69
N ALA A 14 -9.59 -13.20 6.86
CA ALA A 14 -9.98 -11.86 7.31
C ALA A 14 -11.26 -11.85 8.15
N ILE A 15 -12.28 -12.63 7.80
CA ILE A 15 -13.52 -12.71 8.59
C ILE A 15 -13.34 -13.39 9.96
N ASN A 16 -12.30 -14.24 10.10
CA ASN A 16 -12.03 -15.02 11.32
C ASN A 16 -10.87 -14.46 12.14
N THR A 17 -10.18 -13.43 11.66
CA THR A 17 -9.03 -12.87 12.36
C THR A 17 -9.48 -11.81 13.35
N ASP A 18 -8.87 -11.82 14.53
CA ASP A 18 -9.00 -10.74 15.50
C ASP A 18 -8.36 -9.46 14.95
N GLN A 19 -9.19 -8.47 14.66
CA GLN A 19 -8.79 -7.21 14.04
C GLN A 19 -7.82 -6.42 14.93
N ASP A 20 -7.92 -6.55 16.25
CA ASP A 20 -7.07 -5.82 17.19
C ASP A 20 -5.61 -6.32 17.14
N CYS A 21 -5.44 -7.63 17.00
CA CYS A 21 -4.12 -8.26 16.84
C CYS A 21 -3.43 -7.80 15.53
N LEU A 22 -4.18 -7.73 14.43
CA LEU A 22 -3.66 -7.24 13.15
C LEU A 22 -3.30 -5.75 13.21
N ASN A 23 -4.14 -4.93 13.83
CA ASN A 23 -3.88 -3.50 14.03
C ASN A 23 -2.60 -3.27 14.85
N GLN A 24 -2.38 -4.07 15.89
CA GLN A 24 -1.18 -3.99 16.69
C GLN A 24 0.07 -4.40 15.90
N ALA A 25 0.01 -5.50 15.15
CA ALA A 25 1.11 -5.93 14.29
C ALA A 25 1.47 -4.88 13.23
N ARG A 26 0.46 -4.27 12.59
CA ARG A 26 0.65 -3.17 11.62
C ARG A 26 1.30 -1.96 12.27
N SER A 27 0.83 -1.54 13.44
CA SER A 27 1.39 -0.40 14.18
C SER A 27 2.88 -0.58 14.48
N VAL A 28 3.27 -1.79 14.93
CA VAL A 28 4.68 -2.11 15.17
C VAL A 28 5.50 -2.03 13.88
N PHE A 29 5.01 -2.59 12.77
CA PHE A 29 5.70 -2.52 11.48
C PHE A 29 5.89 -1.08 11.00
N GLU A 30 4.85 -0.25 11.07
CA GLU A 30 4.92 1.16 10.69
C GLU A 30 5.96 1.92 11.51
N GLN A 31 5.98 1.73 12.83
CA GLN A 31 6.97 2.35 13.71
C GLN A 31 8.40 1.97 13.29
N HIS A 32 8.64 0.68 13.02
CA HIS A 32 9.96 0.21 12.57
C HIS A 32 10.34 0.82 11.21
N PHE A 33 9.40 0.89 10.27
CA PHE A 33 9.65 1.51 8.97
C PHE A 33 10.06 2.99 9.10
N TYR A 34 9.32 3.79 9.88
CA TYR A 34 9.66 5.19 10.10
C TYR A 34 10.99 5.38 10.82
N ILE A 35 11.32 4.50 11.77
CA ILE A 35 12.63 4.49 12.43
C ILE A 35 13.74 4.24 11.41
N LEU A 36 13.59 3.25 10.54
CA LEU A 36 14.58 2.92 9.50
C LEU A 36 14.77 4.08 8.51
N VAL A 37 13.67 4.69 8.03
CA VAL A 37 13.73 5.85 7.13
C VAL A 37 14.44 7.04 7.81
N SER A 38 14.12 7.30 9.09
CA SER A 38 14.75 8.37 9.86
C SER A 38 16.25 8.13 10.09
N GLN A 39 16.64 6.90 10.43
CA GLN A 39 18.04 6.50 10.58
C GLN A 39 18.79 6.60 9.25
N HIS A 40 18.18 6.18 8.15
CA HIS A 40 18.78 6.27 6.83
C HIS A 40 19.01 7.72 6.42
N ARG A 41 18.04 8.61 6.63
CA ARG A 41 18.21 10.06 6.40
C ARG A 41 19.37 10.65 7.22
N LYS A 42 19.47 10.33 8.51
CA LYS A 42 20.58 10.78 9.37
C LYS A 42 21.96 10.30 8.88
N ILE A 43 22.02 9.08 8.36
CA ILE A 43 23.25 8.52 7.78
C ILE A 43 23.62 9.30 6.51
N LEU A 44 22.65 9.59 5.64
CA LEU A 44 22.87 10.42 4.44
C LEU A 44 23.38 11.82 4.81
N ASP A 45 22.74 12.48 5.78
CA ASP A 45 23.15 13.81 6.25
C ASP A 45 24.59 13.82 6.82
N SER A 46 25.04 12.69 7.38
CA SER A 46 26.36 12.55 8.01
C SER A 46 27.48 12.16 7.05
N LEU A 47 27.16 11.67 5.85
CA LEU A 47 28.13 11.20 4.88
C LEU A 47 28.42 12.28 3.84
N SER A 48 29.70 12.58 3.59
CA SER A 48 30.12 13.40 2.45
C SER A 48 30.11 12.54 1.17
N ILE A 49 28.92 12.20 0.68
CA ILE A 49 28.73 11.32 -0.48
C ILE A 49 28.80 12.15 -1.77
N PRO A 50 29.47 11.66 -2.84
CA PRO A 50 29.26 12.21 -4.18
C PRO A 50 27.83 11.87 -4.64
N ASN A 51 27.03 12.90 -4.93
CA ASN A 51 25.63 12.83 -5.38
C ASN A 51 24.58 12.55 -4.27
N PRO A 52 24.50 13.41 -3.22
CA PRO A 52 23.52 13.26 -2.13
C PRO A 52 22.07 13.40 -2.63
N GLU A 53 21.83 14.14 -3.71
CA GLU A 53 20.52 14.37 -4.31
C GLU A 53 19.84 13.06 -4.75
N PHE A 54 20.59 12.12 -5.35
CA PHE A 54 20.05 10.82 -5.77
C PHE A 54 19.53 9.99 -4.58
N LEU A 55 20.24 10.02 -3.45
CA LEU A 55 19.85 9.28 -2.25
C LEU A 55 18.67 9.93 -1.55
N GLU A 56 18.62 11.27 -1.51
CA GLU A 56 17.46 12.01 -1.03
C GLU A 56 16.21 11.75 -1.89
N ASP A 57 16.33 11.79 -3.22
CA ASP A 57 15.26 11.48 -4.17
C ASP A 57 14.73 10.04 -3.99
N SER A 58 15.63 9.08 -3.74
CA SER A 58 15.27 7.69 -3.45
C SER A 58 14.47 7.55 -2.16
N VAL A 59 14.89 8.22 -1.08
CA VAL A 59 14.16 8.23 0.20
C VAL A 59 12.81 8.90 0.07
N LEU A 60 12.74 10.01 -0.69
CA LEU A 60 11.49 10.69 -0.98
C LEU A 60 10.53 9.78 -1.76
N LEU A 61 11.01 9.09 -2.79
CA LEU A 61 10.21 8.13 -3.57
C LEU A 61 9.67 6.99 -2.68
N GLN A 62 10.51 6.39 -1.84
CA GLN A 62 10.08 5.35 -0.91
C GLN A 62 8.98 5.86 0.04
N THR A 63 9.12 7.10 0.53
CA THR A 63 8.11 7.73 1.39
C THR A 63 6.79 7.94 0.64
N LYS A 64 6.83 8.42 -0.62
CA LYS A 64 5.64 8.57 -1.47
C LYS A 64 4.94 7.22 -1.69
N ILE A 65 5.70 6.17 -2.02
CA ILE A 65 5.16 4.82 -2.25
C ILE A 65 4.48 4.28 -0.99
N VAL A 66 5.11 4.42 0.18
CA VAL A 66 4.52 3.93 1.44
C VAL A 66 3.25 4.69 1.78
N ASN A 67 3.23 6.01 1.63
CA ASN A 67 2.02 6.80 1.87
C ASN A 67 0.87 6.39 0.93
N PHE A 68 1.15 6.25 -0.36
CA PHE A 68 0.16 5.81 -1.35
C PHE A 68 -0.37 4.41 -1.05
N THR A 69 0.53 3.48 -0.69
CA THR A 69 0.17 2.11 -0.30
C THR A 69 -0.71 2.12 0.94
N LYS A 70 -0.38 2.95 1.94
CA LYS A 70 -1.18 3.10 3.16
C LYS A 70 -2.58 3.64 2.89
N GLN A 71 -2.72 4.61 2.00
CA GLN A 71 -4.05 5.10 1.60
C GLN A 71 -4.89 3.99 0.97
N PHE A 72 -4.29 3.20 0.07
CA PHE A 72 -4.97 2.05 -0.53
C PHE A 72 -5.33 0.98 0.51
N GLU A 73 -4.45 0.72 1.47
CA GLU A 73 -4.72 -0.19 2.59
C GLU A 73 -5.89 0.28 3.46
N CYS A 74 -5.95 1.57 3.80
CA CYS A 74 -7.08 2.17 4.52
C CYS A 74 -8.38 1.98 3.73
N PHE A 75 -8.37 2.34 2.45
CA PHE A 75 -9.51 2.11 1.56
C PHE A 75 -9.97 0.64 1.59
N TYR A 76 -9.04 -0.31 1.39
CA TYR A 76 -9.38 -1.73 1.38
C TYR A 76 -10.04 -2.18 2.69
N VAL A 77 -9.50 -1.76 3.83
CA VAL A 77 -10.03 -2.08 5.16
C VAL A 77 -11.41 -1.45 5.34
N ASP A 78 -11.58 -0.18 5.00
CA ASP A 78 -12.85 0.54 5.15
C ASP A 78 -13.97 -0.16 4.39
N VAL A 79 -13.73 -0.54 3.13
CA VAL A 79 -14.76 -1.24 2.34
C VAL A 79 -15.04 -2.63 2.93
N PHE A 80 -14.02 -3.34 3.42
CA PHE A 80 -14.22 -4.64 4.06
C PHE A 80 -15.02 -4.53 5.37
N GLU A 81 -14.77 -3.52 6.19
CA GLU A 81 -15.50 -3.27 7.42
C GLU A 81 -16.96 -2.89 7.14
N GLN A 82 -17.21 -2.05 6.13
CA GLN A 82 -18.55 -1.75 5.65
C GLN A 82 -19.28 -3.01 5.18
N PHE A 83 -18.61 -3.87 4.41
CA PHE A 83 -19.15 -5.17 4.00
C PHE A 83 -19.52 -6.01 5.22
N LYS A 84 -18.62 -6.14 6.20
CA LYS A 84 -18.82 -6.96 7.41
C LYS A 84 -20.00 -6.45 8.25
N ALA A 85 -20.14 -5.14 8.37
CA ALA A 85 -21.25 -4.51 9.08
C ALA A 85 -22.62 -4.80 8.42
N GLN A 86 -22.67 -4.79 7.08
CA GLN A 86 -23.90 -5.00 6.32
C GLN A 86 -24.27 -6.48 6.14
N HIS A 87 -23.27 -7.37 6.11
CA HIS A 87 -23.44 -8.78 5.70
C HIS A 87 -23.00 -9.78 6.78
N SER A 88 -22.86 -9.38 8.05
CA SER A 88 -22.46 -10.25 9.16
C SER A 88 -23.25 -11.56 9.22
N GLY A 89 -24.58 -11.50 9.14
CA GLY A 89 -25.44 -12.68 9.14
C GLY A 89 -25.35 -13.55 7.88
N LEU A 90 -24.80 -13.04 6.76
CA LEU A 90 -24.54 -13.82 5.55
C LEU A 90 -23.21 -14.57 5.64
N ILE A 91 -22.20 -13.98 6.28
CA ILE A 91 -20.87 -14.58 6.49
C ILE A 91 -20.99 -15.93 7.21
N ASP A 92 -21.82 -16.00 8.25
CA ASP A 92 -22.01 -17.21 9.06
C ASP A 92 -22.83 -18.29 8.33
N LYS A 93 -23.74 -17.88 7.43
CA LYS A 93 -24.69 -18.78 6.75
C LYS A 93 -24.13 -19.34 5.45
N ASP A 94 -23.46 -18.51 4.66
CA ASP A 94 -22.90 -18.89 3.36
C ASP A 94 -21.70 -17.99 3.02
N SER A 95 -20.53 -18.42 3.47
CA SER A 95 -19.26 -17.71 3.24
C SER A 95 -18.88 -17.59 1.75
N LYS A 96 -19.37 -18.49 0.88
CA LYS A 96 -19.14 -18.39 -0.57
C LYS A 96 -19.98 -17.29 -1.19
N MET A 97 -21.25 -17.18 -0.78
CA MET A 97 -22.11 -16.09 -1.23
C MET A 97 -21.64 -14.76 -0.65
N ALA A 98 -21.26 -14.74 0.63
CA ALA A 98 -20.65 -13.58 1.28
C ALA A 98 -19.42 -13.09 0.50
N PHE A 99 -18.54 -14.00 0.08
CA PHE A 99 -17.37 -13.65 -0.74
C PHE A 99 -17.74 -13.06 -2.10
N LYS A 100 -18.79 -13.55 -2.77
CA LYS A 100 -19.27 -12.97 -4.03
C LYS A 100 -19.79 -11.55 -3.84
N CYS A 101 -20.58 -11.33 -2.79
CA CYS A 101 -21.08 -10.00 -2.43
C CYS A 101 -19.93 -9.06 -2.08
N TRP A 102 -18.92 -9.57 -1.36
CA TRP A 102 -17.70 -8.81 -1.07
C TRP A 102 -16.99 -8.39 -2.36
N LEU A 103 -16.71 -9.30 -3.29
CA LEU A 103 -16.06 -8.95 -4.55
C LEU A 103 -16.81 -7.88 -5.34
N GLN A 104 -18.14 -7.98 -5.42
CA GLN A 104 -18.96 -6.98 -6.12
C GLN A 104 -18.89 -5.60 -5.48
N MET A 105 -18.94 -5.55 -4.15
CA MET A 105 -18.79 -4.30 -3.40
C MET A 105 -17.39 -3.72 -3.57
N PHE A 106 -16.35 -4.54 -3.40
CA PHE A 106 -14.97 -4.12 -3.59
C PHE A 106 -14.71 -3.58 -5.00
N ASP A 107 -15.14 -4.30 -6.04
CA ASP A 107 -14.93 -3.88 -7.43
C ASP A 107 -15.60 -2.52 -7.71
N THR A 108 -16.79 -2.29 -7.16
CA THR A 108 -17.52 -1.03 -7.31
C THR A 108 -16.77 0.12 -6.64
N GLU A 109 -16.38 -0.06 -5.38
CA GLU A 109 -15.69 0.95 -4.60
C GLU A 109 -14.26 1.19 -5.12
N TYR A 110 -13.58 0.14 -5.59
CA TYR A 110 -12.24 0.23 -6.16
C TYR A 110 -12.26 1.06 -7.44
N LEU A 111 -13.23 0.83 -8.32
CA LEU A 111 -13.41 1.65 -9.52
C LEU A 111 -13.69 3.11 -9.19
N ALA A 112 -14.41 3.40 -8.12
CA ALA A 112 -14.62 4.75 -7.66
C ALA A 112 -13.32 5.37 -7.10
N TYR A 113 -12.59 4.61 -6.29
CA TYR A 113 -11.31 5.01 -5.69
C TYR A 113 -10.26 5.36 -6.74
N ILE A 114 -10.01 4.49 -7.72
CA ILE A 114 -8.97 4.74 -8.73
C ILE A 114 -9.30 5.90 -9.68
N ARG A 115 -10.58 6.31 -9.75
CA ARG A 115 -11.03 7.45 -10.56
C ARG A 115 -10.92 8.78 -9.83
N GLN A 116 -10.58 8.78 -8.55
CA GLN A 116 -10.34 10.02 -7.82
C GLN A 116 -9.12 10.72 -8.40
N ASP A 117 -9.27 12.01 -8.70
CA ASP A 117 -8.20 12.84 -9.27
C ASP A 117 -6.95 12.89 -8.36
N SER A 118 -7.15 12.89 -7.03
CA SER A 118 -6.07 12.79 -6.04
C SER A 118 -5.23 11.52 -6.23
N VAL A 119 -5.88 10.35 -6.29
CA VAL A 119 -5.22 9.05 -6.45
C VAL A 119 -4.46 8.98 -7.78
N CYS A 120 -5.08 9.46 -8.86
CA CYS A 120 -4.43 9.53 -10.17
C CYS A 120 -3.18 10.43 -10.16
N ARG A 121 -3.25 11.60 -9.53
CA ARG A 121 -2.11 12.52 -9.43
C ARG A 121 -0.98 11.96 -8.58
N GLU A 122 -1.28 11.38 -7.43
CA GLU A 122 -0.27 10.76 -6.57
C GLU A 122 0.44 9.60 -7.29
N TYR A 123 -0.32 8.75 -8.00
CA TYR A 123 0.27 7.67 -8.78
C TYR A 123 1.15 8.20 -9.92
N ALA A 124 0.71 9.23 -10.64
CA ALA A 124 1.50 9.87 -11.69
C ALA A 124 2.80 10.50 -11.14
N ASP A 125 2.74 11.13 -9.96
CA ASP A 125 3.91 11.71 -9.29
C ASP A 125 4.92 10.62 -8.86
N ILE A 126 4.44 9.48 -8.35
CA ILE A 126 5.29 8.31 -8.06
C ILE A 126 5.97 7.80 -9.33
N LEU A 127 5.23 7.64 -10.44
CA LEU A 127 5.79 7.19 -11.71
C LEU A 127 6.84 8.15 -12.27
N LEU A 128 6.56 9.46 -12.18
CA LEU A 128 7.49 10.50 -12.62
C LEU A 128 8.78 10.45 -11.80
N ALA A 129 8.67 10.44 -10.47
CA ALA A 129 9.82 10.37 -9.57
C ALA A 129 10.63 9.08 -9.79
N THR A 130 9.96 7.94 -10.00
CA THR A 130 10.62 6.66 -10.32
C THR A 130 11.42 6.75 -11.63
N THR A 131 10.83 7.38 -12.65
CA THR A 131 11.47 7.53 -13.97
C THR A 131 12.68 8.46 -13.90
N GLN A 132 12.57 9.57 -13.17
CA GLN A 132 13.67 10.51 -12.95
C GLN A 132 14.85 9.83 -12.22
N LEU A 133 14.56 9.07 -11.17
CA LEU A 133 15.58 8.31 -10.43
C LEU A 133 16.28 7.28 -11.32
N ALA A 134 15.52 6.55 -12.15
CA ALA A 134 16.09 5.58 -13.10
C ALA A 134 16.99 6.23 -14.16
N GLN A 135 16.65 7.44 -14.62
CA GLN A 135 17.47 8.20 -15.56
C GLN A 135 18.78 8.69 -14.92
N GLN A 136 18.72 9.20 -13.68
CA GLN A 136 19.91 9.63 -12.92
C GLN A 136 20.90 8.46 -12.70
N LEU A 137 20.38 7.25 -12.43
CA LEU A 137 21.19 6.04 -12.30
C LEU A 137 21.91 5.71 -13.61
N GLN A 138 21.19 5.71 -14.73
CA GLN A 138 21.76 5.43 -16.06
C GLN A 138 22.78 6.48 -16.53
N SER A 139 22.63 7.75 -16.14
CA SER A 139 23.63 8.79 -16.44
C SER A 139 24.89 8.65 -15.58
N SER A 140 24.75 8.18 -14.35
CA SER A 140 25.88 7.96 -13.44
C SER A 140 26.75 6.77 -13.88
N ASP A 141 26.12 5.68 -14.34
CA ASP A 141 26.82 4.49 -14.87
C ASP A 141 27.58 4.74 -16.19
N LYS A 142 27.23 5.80 -16.94
CA LYS A 142 27.92 6.18 -18.20
C LYS A 142 29.09 7.15 -17.97
N ALA A 143 29.19 7.74 -16.78
CA ALA A 143 30.18 8.76 -16.45
C ALA A 143 31.39 8.21 -15.67
N GLY A 144 31.33 6.95 -15.21
CA GLY A 144 32.45 6.20 -14.61
C GLY A 144 33.05 5.19 -15.58
#